data_AF-A0A383C251-F1
#
_entry.id   AF-A0A383C251-F1
#
_cell.length_a   1.000
_cell.length_b   1.000
_cell.length_c   1.000
_cell.angle_alpha   90.00
_cell.angle_beta   90.00
_cell.angle_gamma   90.00
#
_symmetry.space_group_name_H-M   'P 1'
#
loop_
_entity.id
_entity.type
_entity.pdbx_description
1 polymer ?
#
loop_
_entity_poly.entity_id
_entity_poly.type
_entity_poly.pdbx_seq_one_letter_code
_entity_poly.pdbx_strand_id
1 'polypeptide(L)'
;MVETWNDTKLKVNTMIDADEQGTIDESLRVVCGHLIATGDAKPDMQEQMTKSLKEVLRGQNGYPWRRGGGGILSATALSVVDSICAEAASSFATAFDECGEGIRALLTPHGKSKKNSYSDGGDYGQYVAKSIRKNATQLFKEGVW
;
A
#
# COMPACT_ATOMS: atom_id res chain seq x y z
N MET A 1 -12.98 1.99 2.70
CA MET A 1 -12.99 2.74 1.42
C MET A 1 -13.27 1.73 0.32
N VAL A 2 -14.31 1.96 -0.47
CA VAL A 2 -14.56 1.18 -1.69
C VAL A 2 -13.47 1.57 -2.68
N GLU A 3 -12.69 0.60 -3.16
CA GLU A 3 -11.64 0.79 -4.16
C GLU A 3 -12.30 1.27 -5.46
N THR A 4 -11.87 2.42 -6.01
CA THR A 4 -12.46 2.95 -7.24
C THR A 4 -11.88 2.24 -8.46
N TRP A 5 -12.59 2.25 -9.59
CA TRP A 5 -12.08 1.68 -10.83
C TRP A 5 -10.73 2.28 -11.26
N ASN A 6 -10.54 3.59 -11.01
CA ASN A 6 -9.27 4.25 -11.26
C ASN A 6 -8.14 3.73 -10.36
N ASP A 7 -8.42 3.40 -9.09
CA ASP A 7 -7.45 2.74 -8.21
C ASP A 7 -7.05 1.36 -8.77
N THR A 8 -8.02 0.59 -9.29
CA THR A 8 -7.76 -0.72 -9.92
C THR A 8 -6.86 -0.59 -11.14
N LYS A 9 -7.15 0.34 -12.06
CA LYS A 9 -6.33 0.57 -13.26
C LYS A 9 -4.91 0.94 -12.91
N LEU A 10 -4.76 1.89 -11.99
CA LEU A 10 -3.47 2.39 -11.56
C LEU A 10 -2.63 1.26 -10.95
N LYS A 11 -3.20 0.41 -10.10
CA LYS A 11 -2.52 -0.78 -9.56
C LYS A 11 -2.00 -1.74 -10.63
N VAL A 12 -2.85 -2.06 -11.60
CA VAL A 12 -2.51 -3.01 -12.67
C VAL A 12 -1.40 -2.44 -13.55
N ASN A 13 -1.52 -1.18 -13.96
CA ASN A 13 -0.52 -0.52 -14.79
C ASN A 13 0.81 -0.41 -14.06
N THR A 14 0.82 0.06 -12.80
CA THR A 14 2.05 0.15 -12.00
C THR A 14 2.73 -1.20 -11.83
N MET A 15 1.97 -2.30 -11.71
CA MET A 15 2.53 -3.65 -11.65
C MET A 15 3.17 -4.07 -12.99
N ILE A 16 2.49 -3.80 -14.11
CA ILE A 16 2.98 -4.14 -15.45
C ILE A 16 4.22 -3.31 -15.83
N ASP A 17 4.21 -2.02 -15.47
CA ASP A 17 5.29 -1.08 -15.77
C ASP A 17 6.54 -1.35 -14.89
N ALA A 18 6.34 -1.82 -13.66
CA ALA A 18 7.43 -2.15 -12.74
C ALA A 18 8.08 -3.52 -12.99
N ASP A 19 7.55 -4.33 -13.91
CA ASP A 19 8.13 -5.61 -14.29
C ASP A 19 9.33 -5.41 -15.24
N GLU A 20 10.41 -4.85 -14.71
CA GLU A 20 11.69 -4.61 -15.42
C GLU A 20 12.37 -5.91 -15.85
N GLN A 21 12.05 -7.02 -15.18
CA GLN A 21 12.63 -8.35 -15.43
C GLN A 21 11.86 -9.16 -16.49
N GLY A 22 10.73 -8.65 -17.00
CA GLY A 22 9.90 -9.34 -18.00
C GLY A 22 9.30 -10.66 -17.50
N THR A 23 9.03 -10.74 -16.19
CA THR A 23 8.49 -11.96 -15.56
C THR A 23 6.99 -12.13 -15.81
N ILE A 24 6.29 -11.05 -16.16
CA ILE A 24 4.89 -11.08 -16.57
C ILE A 24 4.82 -11.42 -18.06
N ASP A 25 4.22 -12.57 -18.36
CA ASP A 25 3.97 -13.02 -19.73
C ASP A 25 3.22 -11.96 -20.56
N GLU A 26 3.63 -11.79 -21.82
CA GLU A 26 3.07 -10.79 -22.74
C GLU A 26 1.56 -11.04 -22.98
N SER A 27 1.16 -12.31 -23.06
CA SER A 27 -0.26 -12.67 -23.19
C SER A 27 -1.08 -12.17 -22.00
N LEU A 28 -0.49 -12.20 -20.80
CA LEU A 28 -1.14 -11.75 -19.57
C LEU A 28 -1.26 -10.22 -19.53
N ARG A 29 -0.27 -9.48 -20.06
CA ARG A 29 -0.35 -8.02 -20.26
C ARG A 29 -1.50 -7.65 -21.21
N VAL A 30 -1.61 -8.35 -22.34
CA VAL A 30 -2.70 -8.15 -23.31
C VAL A 30 -4.08 -8.41 -22.69
N VAL A 31 -4.21 -9.51 -21.93
CA VAL A 31 -5.47 -9.85 -21.22
C VAL A 31 -5.84 -8.75 -20.22
N CYS A 32 -4.88 -8.26 -19.43
CA CYS A 32 -5.13 -7.17 -18.48
C CYS A 32 -5.56 -5.88 -19.20
N GLY A 33 -4.91 -5.53 -20.31
CA GLY A 33 -5.30 -4.40 -21.15
C GLY A 33 -6.74 -4.52 -21.67
N HIS A 34 -7.15 -5.70 -22.12
CA HIS A 34 -8.53 -5.96 -22.58
C HIS A 34 -9.56 -5.82 -21.46
N LEU A 35 -9.26 -6.33 -20.27
CA LEU A 35 -10.14 -6.22 -19.10
C LEU A 35 -10.30 -4.76 -18.65
N ILE A 36 -9.22 -3.97 -18.71
CA ILE A 36 -9.27 -2.53 -18.44
C ILE A 36 -10.12 -1.81 -19.48
N ALA A 37 -9.87 -2.04 -20.77
CA ALA A 37 -10.64 -1.42 -21.85
C ALA A 37 -12.15 -1.76 -21.74
N THR A 38 -12.48 -3.00 -21.34
CA THR A 38 -13.85 -3.43 -21.13
C THR A 38 -14.52 -2.68 -19.98
N GLY A 39 -13.83 -2.50 -18.85
CA GLY A 39 -14.36 -1.74 -17.71
C GLY A 39 -14.43 -0.23 -17.95
N ASP A 40 -13.56 0.32 -18.81
CA ASP A 40 -13.65 1.72 -19.26
C ASP A 40 -14.85 1.94 -20.19
N ALA A 41 -15.15 0.98 -21.07
CA ALA A 41 -16.31 1.04 -21.96
C ALA A 41 -17.65 0.78 -21.25
N LYS A 42 -17.63 -0.02 -20.17
CA LYS A 42 -18.84 -0.49 -19.47
C LYS A 42 -18.73 -0.30 -17.96
N PRO A 43 -19.19 0.84 -17.42
CA PRO A 43 -19.12 1.15 -15.99
C PRO A 43 -19.79 0.10 -15.09
N ASP A 44 -20.88 -0.51 -15.56
CA ASP A 44 -21.61 -1.60 -14.92
C ASP A 44 -20.77 -2.88 -14.75
N MET A 45 -19.76 -3.09 -15.61
CA MET A 45 -18.87 -4.25 -15.53
C MET A 45 -17.59 -4.00 -14.71
N GLN A 46 -17.34 -2.78 -14.24
CA GLN A 46 -16.09 -2.42 -13.54
C GLN A 46 -15.82 -3.29 -12.31
N GLU A 47 -16.85 -3.63 -11.54
CA GLU A 47 -16.69 -4.50 -10.36
C GLU A 47 -16.30 -5.93 -10.79
N GLN A 48 -16.92 -6.44 -11.85
CA GLN A 48 -16.62 -7.76 -12.39
C GLN A 48 -15.21 -7.81 -12.99
N MET A 49 -14.83 -6.79 -13.76
CA MET A 49 -13.48 -6.68 -14.33
C MET A 49 -12.42 -6.58 -13.24
N THR A 50 -12.70 -5.88 -12.14
CA THR A 50 -11.81 -5.81 -10.97
C THR A 50 -11.60 -7.20 -10.35
N LYS A 51 -12.66 -8.02 -10.23
CA LYS A 51 -12.54 -9.41 -9.74
C LYS A 51 -11.72 -10.28 -10.69
N SER A 52 -11.95 -10.16 -12.00
CA SER A 52 -11.18 -10.89 -13.01
C SER A 52 -9.69 -10.52 -12.97
N LEU A 53 -9.36 -9.22 -12.92
CA LEU A 53 -7.98 -8.74 -12.80
C LEU A 53 -7.30 -9.28 -11.53
N LYS A 54 -8.02 -9.31 -10.41
CA LYS A 54 -7.52 -9.87 -9.14
C LYS A 54 -7.17 -11.35 -9.24
N GLU A 55 -7.92 -12.14 -9.98
CA GLU A 55 -7.64 -13.58 -10.15
C GLU A 55 -6.56 -13.83 -11.21
N VAL A 56 -6.58 -13.11 -12.33
CA VAL A 56 -5.58 -13.25 -13.42
C VAL A 56 -4.18 -12.90 -12.92
N LEU A 57 -4.06 -11.83 -12.13
CA LEU A 57 -2.77 -11.37 -11.59
C LEU A 57 -2.37 -12.11 -10.31
N ARG A 58 -3.23 -13.01 -9.80
CA ARG A 58 -2.97 -13.70 -8.53
C ARG A 58 -1.75 -14.61 -8.65
N GLY A 59 -0.83 -14.46 -7.70
CA GLY A 59 0.42 -15.24 -7.67
C GLY A 59 1.55 -14.67 -8.53
N GLN A 60 1.28 -13.63 -9.32
CA GLN A 60 2.32 -12.92 -10.06
C GLN A 60 3.18 -12.05 -9.13
N ASN A 61 4.43 -11.84 -9.52
CA ASN A 61 5.31 -10.94 -8.78
C ASN A 61 4.78 -9.50 -8.87
N GLY A 62 4.81 -8.75 -7.77
CA GLY A 62 4.20 -7.41 -7.72
C GLY A 62 2.66 -7.38 -7.58
N TYR A 63 1.98 -8.51 -7.34
CA TYR A 63 0.52 -8.56 -7.14
C TYR A 63 0.00 -7.46 -6.18
N PRO A 64 -0.89 -6.55 -6.63
CA PRO A 64 -1.23 -5.34 -5.88
C PRO A 64 -2.37 -5.53 -4.86
N TRP A 65 -2.86 -6.76 -4.66
CA TRP A 65 -3.92 -7.07 -3.68
C TRP A 65 -3.51 -8.09 -2.63
N ARG A 66 -2.22 -8.12 -2.25
CA ARG A 66 -1.73 -8.99 -1.16
C ARG A 66 -2.49 -8.77 0.15
N ARG A 67 -2.70 -9.86 0.90
CA ARG A 67 -3.22 -9.82 2.28
C ARG A 67 -2.30 -8.93 3.13
N GLY A 68 -2.86 -7.95 3.82
CA GLY A 68 -2.11 -6.94 4.58
C GLY A 68 -2.05 -5.56 3.92
N GLY A 69 -2.61 -5.40 2.72
CA GLY A 69 -2.66 -4.12 2.01
C GLY A 69 -1.59 -4.06 0.94
N GLY A 70 -1.82 -4.77 -0.18
CA GLY A 70 -1.12 -4.51 -1.43
C GLY A 70 -1.36 -3.05 -1.83
N GLY A 71 -0.30 -2.26 -1.76
CA GLY A 71 -0.31 -0.84 -2.06
C GLY A 71 -0.48 -0.60 -3.55
N ILE A 72 -0.83 0.65 -3.87
CA ILE A 72 -0.82 1.19 -5.23
C ILE A 72 0.61 1.38 -5.78
N LEU A 73 1.61 1.27 -4.89
CA LEU A 73 3.03 1.44 -5.14
C LEU A 73 3.60 0.27 -5.97
N SER A 74 4.54 0.58 -6.87
CA SER A 74 5.33 -0.43 -7.59
C SER A 74 6.12 -1.32 -6.62
N ALA A 75 6.55 -2.50 -7.06
CA ALA A 75 7.39 -3.39 -6.23
C ALA A 75 8.67 -2.66 -5.73
N THR A 76 9.31 -1.87 -6.60
CA THR A 76 10.46 -1.04 -6.25
C THR A 76 10.11 0.04 -5.22
N ALA A 77 9.04 0.81 -5.44
CA ALA A 77 8.61 1.84 -4.48
C ALA A 77 8.17 1.23 -3.15
N LEU A 78 7.55 0.05 -3.18
CA LEU A 78 7.14 -0.69 -2.00
C LEU A 78 8.36 -1.17 -1.19
N SER A 79 9.43 -1.62 -1.85
CA SER A 79 10.68 -1.99 -1.17
C SER A 79 11.36 -0.80 -0.47
N VAL A 80 11.34 0.37 -1.10
CA VAL A 80 11.87 1.61 -0.52
C VAL A 80 11.02 2.04 0.67
N VAL A 81 9.69 2.05 0.53
CA VAL A 81 8.76 2.38 1.62
C VAL A 81 8.87 1.40 2.77
N ASP A 82 9.01 0.10 2.50
CA ASP A 82 9.18 -0.92 3.54
C ASP A 82 10.48 -0.69 4.32
N SER A 83 11.57 -0.33 3.64
CA SER A 83 12.84 0.00 4.28
C SER A 83 12.73 1.23 5.18
N ILE A 84 12.11 2.32 4.68
CA ILE A 84 11.86 3.54 5.45
C ILE A 84 10.93 3.26 6.65
N CYS A 85 9.88 2.45 6.46
CA CYS A 85 8.97 2.05 7.53
C CYS A 85 9.70 1.26 8.62
N ALA A 86 10.61 0.36 8.24
CA ALA A 86 11.39 -0.44 9.19
C ALA A 86 12.35 0.45 10.00
N GLU A 87 13.06 1.35 9.34
CA GLU A 87 13.96 2.32 9.98
C GLU A 87 13.21 3.29 10.91
N ALA A 88 12.06 3.79 10.47
CA ALA A 88 11.22 4.63 11.31
C ALA A 88 10.70 3.86 12.52
N ALA A 89 10.21 2.62 12.32
CA ALA A 89 9.71 1.81 13.42
C ALA A 89 10.77 1.58 14.49
N SER A 90 12.01 1.26 14.11
CA SER A 90 13.10 1.06 15.07
C SER A 90 13.51 2.37 15.75
N SER A 91 13.73 3.44 14.98
CA SER A 91 14.23 4.72 15.50
C SER A 91 13.24 5.38 16.46
N PHE A 92 11.95 5.39 16.10
CA PHE A 92 10.91 5.95 16.97
C PHE A 92 10.59 5.06 18.16
N ALA A 93 10.79 3.75 18.05
CA ALA A 93 10.69 2.86 19.21
C ALA A 93 11.77 3.20 20.25
N THR A 94 13.03 3.30 19.83
CA THR A 94 14.14 3.71 20.70
C THR A 94 13.88 5.08 21.31
N ALA A 95 13.51 6.09 20.51
CA ALA A 95 13.23 7.43 21.02
C ALA A 95 12.07 7.45 22.05
N PHE A 96 11.03 6.65 21.82
CA PHE A 96 9.93 6.51 22.78
C PHE A 96 10.40 5.82 24.07
N ASP A 97 11.18 4.75 23.96
CA ASP A 97 11.71 3.99 25.11
C ASP A 97 12.86 4.69 25.84
N GLU A 98 13.42 5.77 25.29
CA GLU A 98 14.42 6.62 25.94
C GLU A 98 13.82 7.92 26.48
N CYS A 99 12.68 8.38 25.96
CA CYS A 99 12.03 9.58 26.50
C CYS A 99 11.44 9.28 27.89
N GLY A 100 11.51 10.25 28.80
CA GLY A 100 11.02 10.07 30.17
C GLY A 100 9.53 9.75 30.24
N GLU A 101 9.09 9.10 31.32
CA GLU A 101 7.71 8.64 31.51
C GLU A 101 6.66 9.73 31.28
N GLY A 102 6.94 10.97 31.69
CA GLY A 102 6.05 12.11 31.48
C GLY A 102 5.76 12.41 30.00
N ILE A 103 6.75 12.25 29.12
CA ILE A 103 6.55 12.45 27.68
C ILE A 103 5.75 11.28 27.10
N ARG A 104 6.08 10.04 27.48
CA ARG A 104 5.33 8.85 27.02
C ARG A 104 3.86 8.91 27.37
N ALA A 105 3.51 9.43 28.55
CA ALA A 105 2.13 9.58 29.00
C ALA A 105 1.32 10.57 28.13
N LEU A 106 1.99 11.54 27.50
CA LEU A 106 1.36 12.56 26.65
C LEU A 106 1.34 12.17 25.17
N LEU A 107 2.28 11.32 24.74
CA LEU A 107 2.29 10.73 23.41
C LEU A 107 1.19 9.68 23.31
N THR A 108 -0.02 10.10 22.93
CA THR A 108 -1.18 9.22 22.80
C THR A 108 -1.63 9.08 21.35
N PRO A 109 -2.23 7.93 20.97
CA PRO A 109 -2.85 7.79 19.66
C PRO A 109 -3.98 8.83 19.50
N HIS A 110 -4.06 9.48 18.33
CA HIS A 110 -5.07 10.52 18.05
C HIS A 110 -6.50 10.10 18.44
N GLY A 111 -7.30 11.03 18.99
CA GLY A 111 -8.57 10.80 19.72
C GLY A 111 -9.74 10.09 19.02
N LYS A 112 -9.56 9.55 17.81
CA LYS A 112 -10.50 8.59 17.18
C LYS A 112 -10.01 7.13 17.29
N SER A 113 -8.83 6.92 17.88
CA SER A 113 -8.25 5.61 18.15
C SER A 113 -8.98 4.95 19.32
N LYS A 114 -9.27 3.64 19.23
CA LYS A 114 -9.75 2.84 20.37
C LYS A 114 -8.67 2.62 21.44
N LYS A 115 -7.44 2.96 21.11
CA LYS A 115 -6.25 2.77 21.92
C LYS A 115 -5.88 4.12 22.53
N ASN A 116 -5.77 4.16 23.85
CA ASN A 116 -5.57 5.39 24.63
C ASN A 116 -4.10 5.64 25.00
N SER A 117 -3.23 4.63 24.93
CA SER A 117 -1.79 4.71 25.21
C SER A 117 -1.03 3.67 24.38
N TYR A 118 0.27 3.87 24.20
CA TYR A 118 1.17 2.87 23.63
C TYR A 118 1.72 1.98 24.75
N SER A 119 1.85 0.68 24.48
CA SER A 119 2.34 -0.29 25.48
C SER A 119 3.85 -0.17 25.69
N ASP A 120 4.59 0.09 24.61
CA ASP A 120 6.05 0.21 24.55
C ASP A 120 6.45 1.04 23.31
N GLY A 121 7.75 1.28 23.14
CA GLY A 121 8.28 1.95 21.97
C GLY A 121 8.00 1.21 20.66
N GLY A 122 8.01 -0.13 20.65
CA GLY A 122 7.69 -0.91 19.47
C GLY A 122 6.29 -0.61 18.92
N ASP A 123 5.32 -0.50 19.81
CA ASP A 123 3.93 -0.19 19.52
C ASP A 123 3.73 1.27 19.05
N TYR A 124 4.54 2.21 19.55
CA TYR A 124 4.62 3.58 19.03
C TYR A 124 5.27 3.65 17.64
N GLY A 125 6.43 3.01 17.48
CA GLY A 125 7.17 2.96 16.22
C GLY A 125 6.35 2.36 15.08
N GLN A 126 5.61 1.28 15.34
CA GLN A 126 4.70 0.69 14.37
C GLN A 126 3.54 1.62 13.98
N TYR A 127 3.03 2.41 14.93
CA TYR A 127 2.03 3.42 14.64
C TYR A 127 2.57 4.51 13.69
N VAL A 128 3.80 4.97 13.91
CA VAL A 128 4.47 5.94 13.03
C VAL A 128 4.71 5.34 11.65
N ALA A 129 5.27 4.13 11.56
CA ALA A 129 5.53 3.44 10.30
C ALA A 129 4.25 3.24 9.47
N LYS A 130 3.12 2.91 10.13
CA LYS A 130 1.81 2.82 9.48
C LYS A 130 1.36 4.15 8.89
N SER A 131 1.62 5.26 9.58
CA SER A 131 1.30 6.60 9.10
C SER A 131 2.17 7.00 7.90
N ILE A 132 3.47 6.67 7.94
CA ILE A 132 4.39 6.87 6.81
C ILE A 132 3.91 6.11 5.56
N ARG A 133 3.61 4.82 5.69
CA ARG A 133 3.11 4.00 4.58
C ARG A 133 1.83 4.57 3.95
N LYS A 134 0.92 5.06 4.80
CA LYS A 134 -0.31 5.71 4.35
C LYS A 134 -0.01 6.98 3.56
N ASN A 135 0.89 7.83 4.05
CA ASN A 135 1.28 9.06 3.37
C ASN A 135 1.99 8.78 2.05
N ALA A 136 2.91 7.80 2.02
CA ALA A 136 3.57 7.36 0.80
C ALA A 136 2.58 6.92 -0.28
N THR A 137 1.58 6.13 0.12
CA THR A 137 0.50 5.72 -0.78
C THR A 137 -0.31 6.91 -1.28
N GLN A 138 -0.53 7.93 -0.45
CA GLN A 138 -1.27 9.13 -0.83
C GLN A 138 -0.48 10.02 -1.79
N LEU A 139 0.80 10.26 -1.53
CA LEU A 139 1.70 11.01 -2.41
C LEU A 139 1.78 10.38 -3.80
N PHE A 140 1.83 9.04 -3.87
CA PHE A 140 1.80 8.33 -5.13
C PHE A 140 0.48 8.51 -5.88
N LYS A 141 -0.67 8.47 -5.18
CA LYS A 141 -1.98 8.76 -5.80
C LYS A 141 -2.09 10.20 -6.32
N GLU A 142 -1.44 11.14 -5.64
CA GLU A 142 -1.41 12.56 -6.02
C GLU A 142 -0.40 12.86 -7.14
N GLY A 143 0.45 11.89 -7.51
CA GLY A 143 1.47 12.05 -8.54
C GLY A 143 2.67 12.91 -8.09
N VAL A 144 2.89 13.04 -6.78
CA VAL A 144 3.96 13.86 -6.17
C VAL A 144 5.00 12.98 -5.46
N TRP A 145 5.01 11.68 -5.77
CA TRP A 145 5.94 10.70 -5.24
C TRP A 145 7.31 10.79 -5.92
#